data_AF-A0A3E0N8W5-F1
#
_entry.id   AF-A0A3E0N8W5-F1
#
_cell.length_a   1.000
_cell.length_b   1.000
_cell.length_c   1.000
_cell.angle_alpha   90.00
_cell.angle_beta   90.00
_cell.angle_gamma   90.00
#
_symmetry.space_group_name_H-M   'P 1'
#
loop_
_entity.id
_entity.type
_entity.pdbx_description
1 polymer ?
#
loop_
_entity_poly.entity_id
_entity_poly.type
_entity_poly.pdbx_seq_one_letter_code
_entity_poly.pdbx_strand_id
1 'polypeptide(L)'
;MAKKKKKKKRSAKGKSGAFSGFKQHKKTLKAPIPAAFEGHESKLSVSSWHNVQMPEFLWVALILNEFETDNAIERLRRIAQSWPNISELENRKVQPGSLSAIAGLNGTARAAILDTILQVVESKSIIAPLCNLTQLPSRSDWVARFGEEESIEHWKTLGRTVENFSRFQGELATHTCWFISLVGAVSGQMTAAEHLRQGLDEMRSSYPANMKLVGGLFRSEAGTMREWPTGWPEMFWNEVYDKFPCSPARSGREQPEDYPAIVACAIGSVAIAVSDHYWTSRNRSDDRIHETAFGIALAAAALANEVIELRSHTRFSGLASLRTITECAINLSFLVQKNEPDLWARFRLYGSGQAHLISTKLNNDLASANCVDSLWIEAFLQEEQSKDFINIELGDWSGDNLRSRAEESGTKDLYDSYYDYSSSLLHGDWLGAATFGTTWDMNPFHRLQRVPREYPRNIPSVIPDLARVLNRMLDTLDSLYPGLTFRLQEPQLPEDGEAENE
;
A
#
# COMPACT_ATOMS: atom_id res chain seq x y z
N MET A 1 29.18 -25.17 53.64
CA MET A 1 29.31 -24.86 52.19
C MET A 1 28.19 -25.56 51.42
N ALA A 2 27.10 -24.85 51.10
CA ALA A 2 25.95 -25.41 50.38
C ALA A 2 25.82 -24.73 49.00
N LYS A 3 26.05 -25.50 47.94
CA LYS A 3 25.95 -25.04 46.54
C LYS A 3 24.48 -24.89 46.13
N LYS A 4 24.02 -23.66 45.92
CA LYS A 4 22.74 -23.33 45.27
C LYS A 4 22.76 -23.75 43.80
N LYS A 5 21.96 -24.76 43.43
CA LYS A 5 21.62 -25.10 42.04
C LYS A 5 20.73 -24.01 41.44
N LYS A 6 21.25 -23.21 40.49
CA LYS A 6 20.46 -22.31 39.63
C LYS A 6 19.60 -23.16 38.67
N LYS A 7 18.28 -23.10 38.81
CA LYS A 7 17.32 -23.56 37.79
C LYS A 7 17.52 -22.70 36.53
N LYS A 8 18.03 -23.28 35.44
CA LYS A 8 17.98 -22.69 34.09
C LYS A 8 16.51 -22.58 33.67
N LYS A 9 15.99 -21.35 33.59
CA LYS A 9 14.77 -21.05 32.83
C LYS A 9 15.06 -21.43 31.37
N ARG A 10 14.39 -22.46 30.86
CA ARG A 10 14.32 -22.73 29.42
C ARG A 10 13.57 -21.53 28.82
N SER A 11 14.26 -20.71 28.03
CA SER A 11 13.62 -19.68 27.22
C SER A 11 12.64 -20.37 26.29
N ALA A 12 11.35 -20.04 26.40
CA ALA A 12 10.39 -20.35 25.36
C ALA A 12 10.96 -19.80 24.05
N LYS A 13 11.19 -20.69 23.08
CA LYS A 13 11.49 -20.32 21.70
C LYS A 13 10.29 -19.46 21.26
N GLY A 14 10.47 -18.14 21.23
CA GLY A 14 9.44 -17.22 20.80
C GLY A 14 9.08 -17.56 19.36
N LYS A 15 7.81 -17.90 19.12
CA LYS A 15 7.25 -17.79 17.77
C LYS A 15 7.52 -16.34 17.35
N SER A 16 8.38 -16.13 16.35
CA SER A 16 8.58 -14.81 15.79
C SER A 16 7.25 -14.37 15.19
N GLY A 17 6.48 -13.58 15.92
CA GLY A 17 5.24 -13.00 15.41
C GLY A 17 5.54 -12.16 14.16
N ALA A 18 4.53 -11.97 13.31
CA ALA A 18 4.65 -11.22 12.05
C ALA A 18 5.30 -9.83 12.22
N PHE A 19 5.22 -9.23 13.42
CA PHE A 19 5.78 -7.92 13.74
C PHE A 19 7.06 -7.96 14.59
N SER A 20 7.69 -9.12 14.78
CA SER A 20 8.86 -9.29 15.66
C SER A 20 10.09 -8.45 15.26
N GLY A 21 10.17 -8.00 14.00
CA GLY A 21 11.19 -7.07 13.51
C GLY A 21 10.90 -5.59 13.78
N PHE A 22 9.66 -5.23 14.12
CA PHE A 22 9.25 -3.86 14.37
C PHE A 22 9.51 -3.48 15.83
N LYS A 23 10.00 -2.26 16.06
CA LYS A 23 10.15 -1.72 17.41
C LYS A 23 8.98 -0.79 17.71
N GLN A 24 8.19 -1.10 18.73
CA GLN A 24 7.17 -0.18 19.20
C GLN A 24 7.82 0.99 19.95
N HIS A 25 7.48 2.21 19.54
CA HIS A 25 7.82 3.42 20.26
C HIS A 25 6.57 4.31 20.38
N LYS A 26 6.06 4.47 21.60
CA LYS A 26 4.77 5.12 21.85
C LYS A 26 3.66 4.49 21.00
N LYS A 27 3.01 5.29 20.14
CA LYS A 27 1.92 4.89 19.23
C LYS A 27 2.40 4.49 17.84
N THR A 28 3.70 4.24 17.65
CA THR A 28 4.29 3.93 16.33
C THR A 28 5.03 2.60 16.36
N LEU A 29 4.75 1.73 15.38
CA LEU A 29 5.59 0.58 15.05
C LEU A 29 6.65 1.03 14.05
N LYS A 30 7.91 1.13 14.49
CA LYS A 30 9.02 1.55 13.64
C LYS A 30 9.55 0.35 12.85
N ALA A 31 9.70 0.54 11.54
CA ALA A 31 10.29 -0.45 10.65
C ALA A 31 11.75 -0.77 11.07
N PRO A 32 12.22 -2.02 10.85
CA PRO A 32 13.51 -2.48 11.37
C PRO A 32 14.70 -1.64 10.91
N ILE A 33 14.73 -1.27 9.63
CA ILE A 33 15.88 -0.57 9.01
C ILE A 33 15.98 0.87 9.54
N PRO A 34 14.96 1.75 9.44
CA PRO A 34 15.05 3.08 10.03
C PRO A 34 15.39 3.04 11.53
N ALA A 35 14.78 2.11 12.28
CA ALA A 35 15.00 1.97 13.72
C ALA A 35 16.41 1.50 14.10
N ALA A 36 17.16 0.89 13.18
CA ALA A 36 18.56 0.49 13.40
C ALA A 36 19.53 1.68 13.28
N PHE A 37 19.15 2.73 12.55
CA PHE A 37 19.97 3.92 12.31
C PHE A 37 19.50 5.14 13.12
N GLU A 38 18.49 5.00 13.97
CA GLU A 38 18.10 6.05 14.91
C GLU A 38 19.22 6.31 15.94
N GLY A 39 19.75 7.53 15.95
CA GLY A 39 20.83 7.94 16.86
C GLY A 39 22.25 7.76 16.30
N HIS A 40 22.40 7.23 15.08
CA HIS A 40 23.68 7.27 14.37
C HIS A 40 24.00 8.69 13.86
N GLU A 41 25.27 9.10 13.91
CA GLU A 41 25.74 10.40 13.41
C GLU A 41 25.51 10.56 11.89
N SER A 42 25.67 9.47 11.14
CA SER A 42 25.32 9.39 9.72
C SER A 42 23.85 8.99 9.55
N LYS A 43 22.97 9.97 9.35
CA LYS A 43 21.57 9.69 8.99
C LYS A 43 21.51 9.01 7.62
N LEU A 44 20.75 7.93 7.50
CA LEU A 44 20.41 7.37 6.19
C LEU A 44 19.60 8.41 5.40
N SER A 45 20.10 8.80 4.22
CA SER A 45 19.29 9.47 3.21
C SER A 45 18.56 8.42 2.38
N VAL A 46 17.31 8.69 2.05
CA VAL A 46 16.49 7.83 1.19
C VAL A 46 16.31 8.55 -0.13
N SER A 47 16.69 7.91 -1.23
CA SER A 47 16.47 8.45 -2.58
C SER A 47 15.74 7.44 -3.46
N SER A 48 14.98 7.95 -4.43
CA SER A 48 14.25 7.15 -5.40
C SER A 48 15.12 6.82 -6.61
N TRP A 49 15.22 5.54 -6.97
CA TRP A 49 15.83 5.13 -8.25
C TRP A 49 15.08 5.75 -9.42
N HIS A 50 13.78 5.47 -9.51
CA HIS A 50 12.93 5.89 -10.63
C HIS A 50 12.90 7.41 -10.78
N ASN A 51 12.69 8.16 -9.69
CA ASN A 51 12.48 9.60 -9.81
C ASN A 51 13.80 10.39 -9.94
N VAL A 52 14.91 9.88 -9.41
CA VAL A 52 16.16 10.65 -9.28
C VAL A 52 17.31 10.05 -10.08
N GLN A 53 17.63 8.76 -9.90
CA GLN A 53 18.80 8.15 -10.55
C GLN A 53 18.54 7.73 -11.99
N MET A 54 17.42 7.08 -12.26
CA MET A 54 17.11 6.52 -13.57
C MET A 54 17.25 7.57 -14.71
N PRO A 55 16.76 8.82 -14.57
CA PRO A 55 16.95 9.86 -15.59
C PRO A 55 18.42 10.18 -15.91
N GLU A 56 19.32 10.05 -14.94
CA GLU A 56 20.76 10.32 -15.10
C GLU A 56 21.48 9.24 -15.93
N PHE A 57 20.89 8.06 -16.09
CA PHE A 57 21.50 6.92 -16.77
C PHE A 57 20.68 6.44 -17.97
N LEU A 58 19.76 7.25 -18.49
CA LEU A 58 18.99 6.88 -19.68
C LEU A 58 19.88 6.57 -20.88
N TRP A 59 21.04 7.23 -21.02
CA TRP A 59 22.01 6.92 -22.06
C TRP A 59 22.60 5.50 -21.94
N VAL A 60 22.86 5.04 -20.70
CA VAL A 60 23.30 3.66 -20.41
C VAL A 60 22.17 2.68 -20.69
N ALA A 61 20.95 3.03 -20.27
CA ALA A 61 19.76 2.19 -20.45
C ALA A 61 19.42 1.99 -21.94
N LEU A 62 19.60 3.00 -22.78
CA LEU A 62 19.44 2.89 -24.24
C LEU A 62 20.42 1.85 -24.84
N ILE A 63 21.69 1.85 -24.40
CA ILE A 63 22.67 0.85 -24.82
C ILE A 63 22.27 -0.55 -24.34
N LEU A 64 21.85 -0.68 -23.07
CA LEU A 64 21.45 -1.95 -22.49
C LEU A 64 20.18 -2.55 -23.12
N ASN A 65 19.29 -1.71 -23.67
CA ASN A 65 18.08 -2.18 -24.36
C ASN A 65 18.33 -2.58 -25.82
N GLU A 66 19.36 -2.01 -26.46
CA GLU A 66 19.65 -2.29 -27.86
C GLU A 66 20.40 -3.61 -28.06
N PHE A 67 21.35 -3.92 -27.17
CA PHE A 67 22.25 -5.06 -27.34
C PHE A 67 21.92 -6.19 -26.37
N GLU A 68 22.22 -7.43 -26.77
CA GLU A 68 22.24 -8.57 -25.85
C GLU A 68 23.20 -8.30 -24.68
N THR A 69 22.87 -8.82 -23.49
CA THR A 69 23.53 -8.49 -22.22
C THR A 69 25.05 -8.52 -22.28
N ASP A 70 25.67 -9.60 -22.76
CA ASP A 70 27.13 -9.72 -22.80
C ASP A 70 27.78 -8.66 -23.70
N ASN A 71 27.16 -8.38 -24.85
CA ASN A 71 27.63 -7.36 -25.78
C ASN A 71 27.46 -5.95 -25.20
N ALA A 72 26.29 -5.67 -24.60
CA ALA A 72 26.03 -4.40 -23.94
C ALA A 72 27.03 -4.12 -22.80
N ILE A 73 27.32 -5.13 -21.99
CA ILE A 73 28.27 -5.04 -20.87
C ILE A 73 29.70 -4.81 -21.37
N GLU A 74 30.15 -5.49 -22.42
CA GLU A 74 31.48 -5.26 -22.99
C GLU A 74 31.60 -3.85 -23.59
N ARG A 75 30.56 -3.37 -24.27
CA ARG A 75 30.50 -1.98 -24.76
C ARG A 75 30.60 -0.98 -23.61
N LEU A 76 29.80 -1.13 -22.56
CA LEU A 76 29.86 -0.28 -21.38
C LEU A 76 31.19 -0.37 -20.63
N ARG A 77 31.84 -1.55 -20.61
CA ARG A 77 33.17 -1.74 -20.04
C ARG A 77 34.20 -0.87 -20.75
N ARG A 78 34.20 -0.86 -22.10
CA ARG A 78 35.10 -0.03 -22.90
C ARG A 78 34.90 1.46 -22.61
N ILE A 79 33.64 1.90 -22.50
CA ILE A 79 33.32 3.30 -22.15
C ILE A 79 33.81 3.64 -20.73
N ALA A 80 33.62 2.73 -19.76
CA ALA A 80 34.06 2.94 -18.39
C ALA A 80 35.59 3.00 -18.28
N GLN A 81 36.31 2.18 -19.04
CA GLN A 81 37.78 2.17 -19.07
C GLN A 81 38.39 3.44 -19.68
N SER A 82 37.67 4.10 -20.60
CA SER A 82 38.06 5.40 -21.15
C SER A 82 37.60 6.59 -20.30
N TRP A 83 36.97 6.35 -19.15
CA TRP A 83 36.38 7.43 -18.37
C TRP A 83 37.45 8.38 -17.81
N PRO A 84 37.28 9.71 -17.93
CA PRO A 84 38.26 10.67 -17.42
C PRO A 84 38.47 10.56 -15.90
N ASN A 85 39.66 10.96 -15.43
CA ASN A 85 39.95 11.02 -14.00
C ASN A 85 39.08 12.07 -13.30
N ILE A 86 38.78 11.88 -12.01
CA ILE A 86 38.03 12.83 -11.17
C ILE A 86 38.63 14.25 -11.18
N SER A 87 39.91 14.42 -11.51
CA SER A 87 40.53 15.73 -11.70
C SER A 87 39.90 16.57 -12.81
N GLU A 88 39.33 15.92 -13.83
CA GLU A 88 38.72 16.55 -15.00
C GLU A 88 37.26 17.01 -14.76
N LEU A 89 36.68 16.65 -13.61
CA LEU A 89 35.32 17.02 -13.20
C LEU A 89 35.32 18.36 -12.46
N GLU A 90 34.59 19.34 -13.01
CA GLU A 90 34.34 20.63 -12.36
C GLU A 90 33.53 20.45 -11.07
N ASN A 91 32.53 19.57 -11.13
CA ASN A 91 31.74 19.17 -9.97
C ASN A 91 32.00 17.70 -9.61
N ARG A 92 32.72 17.47 -8.51
CA ARG A 92 33.03 16.12 -8.00
C ARG A 92 31.87 15.47 -7.25
N LYS A 93 30.79 16.22 -7.04
CA LYS A 93 29.58 15.79 -6.34
C LYS A 93 28.51 15.36 -7.34
N VAL A 94 28.88 14.43 -8.23
CA VAL A 94 27.99 13.82 -9.23
C VAL A 94 28.24 12.32 -9.25
N GLN A 95 27.22 11.55 -9.58
CA GLN A 95 27.36 10.10 -9.61
C GLN A 95 28.27 9.68 -10.78
N PRO A 96 29.16 8.69 -10.59
CA PRO A 96 29.98 8.20 -11.69
C PRO A 96 29.13 7.72 -12.87
N GLY A 97 29.48 8.10 -14.10
CA GLY A 97 28.76 7.66 -15.30
C GLY A 97 27.47 8.41 -15.63
N SER A 98 27.05 9.36 -14.80
CA SER A 98 25.77 10.06 -14.94
C SER A 98 25.80 11.12 -16.07
N LEU A 99 24.64 11.51 -16.60
CA LEU A 99 24.55 12.64 -17.55
C LEU A 99 25.14 13.93 -16.98
N SER A 100 24.87 14.20 -15.70
CA SER A 100 25.46 15.32 -14.98
C SER A 100 26.97 15.19 -14.80
N ALA A 101 27.50 13.98 -14.65
CA ALA A 101 28.95 13.76 -14.64
C ALA A 101 29.58 14.06 -16.00
N ILE A 102 28.94 13.63 -17.10
CA ILE A 102 29.39 13.96 -18.46
C ILE A 102 29.36 15.49 -18.67
N ALA A 103 28.27 16.15 -18.24
CA ALA A 103 28.14 17.60 -18.38
C ALA A 103 29.18 18.38 -17.56
N GLY A 104 29.56 17.86 -16.39
CA GLY A 104 30.57 18.44 -15.50
C GLY A 104 32.02 18.21 -15.91
N LEU A 105 32.29 17.46 -16.99
CA LEU A 105 33.63 17.35 -17.56
C LEU A 105 33.99 18.62 -18.35
N ASN A 106 35.27 19.00 -18.35
CA ASN A 106 35.76 20.05 -19.25
C ASN A 106 35.53 19.69 -20.73
N GLY A 107 35.55 20.69 -21.62
CA GLY A 107 35.18 20.52 -23.02
C GLY A 107 35.98 19.43 -23.76
N THR A 108 37.27 19.28 -23.47
CA THR A 108 38.13 18.26 -24.12
C THR A 108 37.81 16.86 -23.61
N ALA A 109 37.72 16.66 -22.29
CA ALA A 109 37.37 15.38 -21.70
C ALA A 109 35.95 14.95 -22.06
N ARG A 110 35.00 15.90 -22.09
CA ARG A 110 33.62 15.67 -22.51
C ARG A 110 33.52 15.27 -23.98
N ALA A 111 34.26 15.94 -24.87
CA ALA A 111 34.33 15.55 -26.27
C ALA A 111 34.86 14.12 -26.44
N ALA A 112 35.97 13.79 -25.76
CA ALA A 112 36.60 12.48 -25.86
C ALA A 112 35.67 11.34 -25.38
N ILE A 113 34.94 11.53 -24.27
CA ILE A 113 34.03 10.49 -23.78
C ILE A 113 32.82 10.32 -24.71
N LEU A 114 32.25 11.41 -25.26
CA LEU A 114 31.14 11.32 -26.21
C LEU A 114 31.56 10.67 -27.53
N ASP A 115 32.77 10.94 -28.01
CA ASP A 115 33.32 10.30 -29.20
C ASP A 115 33.55 8.80 -28.95
N THR A 116 33.99 8.43 -27.72
CA THR A 116 34.10 7.02 -27.33
C THR A 116 32.75 6.33 -27.28
N ILE A 117 31.72 6.98 -26.71
CA ILE A 117 30.35 6.45 -26.71
C ILE A 117 29.91 6.23 -28.16
N LEU A 118 30.08 7.20 -29.06
CA LEU A 118 29.70 7.08 -30.48
C LEU A 118 30.41 5.89 -31.17
N GLN A 119 31.72 5.75 -30.96
CA GLN A 119 32.49 4.64 -31.51
C GLN A 119 32.02 3.29 -30.98
N VAL A 120 31.64 3.23 -29.71
CA VAL A 120 31.19 2.00 -29.05
C VAL A 120 29.76 1.64 -29.41
N VAL A 121 28.85 2.59 -29.63
CA VAL A 121 27.47 2.26 -30.00
C VAL A 121 27.31 1.96 -31.50
N GLU A 122 28.25 2.39 -32.33
CA GLU A 122 28.32 2.18 -33.80
C GLU A 122 27.16 2.82 -34.60
N SER A 123 26.02 3.09 -33.97
CA SER A 123 24.86 3.77 -34.55
C SER A 123 24.43 4.97 -33.70
N LYS A 124 24.24 6.10 -34.37
CA LYS A 124 23.71 7.32 -33.73
C LYS A 124 22.27 7.15 -33.23
N SER A 125 21.48 6.30 -33.90
CA SER A 125 20.05 6.10 -33.61
C SER A 125 19.78 5.58 -32.20
N ILE A 126 20.76 4.93 -31.56
CA ILE A 126 20.64 4.38 -30.20
C ILE A 126 20.54 5.51 -29.17
N ILE A 127 21.34 6.57 -29.35
CA ILE A 127 21.41 7.71 -28.42
C ILE A 127 20.52 8.88 -28.89
N ALA A 128 20.21 8.97 -30.18
CA ALA A 128 19.37 10.03 -30.76
C ALA A 128 18.06 10.32 -29.99
N PRO A 129 17.32 9.34 -29.41
CA PRO A 129 16.15 9.62 -28.59
C PRO A 129 16.40 10.59 -27.43
N LEU A 130 17.58 10.54 -26.83
CA LEU A 130 17.98 11.39 -25.72
C LEU A 130 18.17 12.85 -26.18
N CYS A 131 18.65 13.07 -27.40
CA CYS A 131 18.89 14.40 -27.98
C CYS A 131 17.61 15.22 -28.19
N ASN A 132 16.45 14.56 -28.25
CA ASN A 132 15.15 15.23 -28.39
C ASN A 132 14.68 15.90 -27.07
N LEU A 133 15.41 15.70 -25.97
CA LEU A 133 15.17 16.40 -24.72
C LEU A 133 15.83 17.79 -24.76
N THR A 134 15.02 18.83 -24.60
CA THR A 134 15.46 20.22 -24.67
C THR A 134 16.34 20.61 -23.48
N GLN A 135 16.10 20.02 -22.31
CA GLN A 135 16.85 20.30 -21.08
C GLN A 135 18.01 19.32 -20.82
N LEU A 136 18.39 18.52 -21.82
CA LEU A 136 19.47 17.53 -21.68
C LEU A 136 20.78 18.19 -21.21
N PRO A 137 21.46 17.66 -20.18
CA PRO A 137 22.75 18.20 -19.75
C PRO A 137 23.79 18.16 -20.88
N SER A 138 24.41 19.30 -21.15
CA SER A 138 25.32 19.50 -22.29
C SER A 138 24.73 19.11 -23.65
N ARG A 139 23.43 19.38 -23.86
CA ARG A 139 22.69 19.04 -25.08
C ARG A 139 23.43 19.31 -26.38
N SER A 140 24.06 20.48 -26.51
CA SER A 140 24.79 20.88 -27.73
C SER A 140 25.88 19.87 -28.11
N ASP A 141 26.58 19.30 -27.13
CA ASP A 141 27.64 18.33 -27.37
C ASP A 141 27.09 16.96 -27.78
N TRP A 142 25.95 16.55 -27.23
CA TRP A 142 25.23 15.34 -27.63
C TRP A 142 24.70 15.45 -29.06
N VAL A 143 23.97 16.53 -29.36
CA VAL A 143 23.38 16.76 -30.69
C VAL A 143 24.48 16.83 -31.76
N ALA A 144 25.64 17.42 -31.47
CA ALA A 144 26.76 17.48 -32.40
C ALA A 144 27.28 16.08 -32.83
N ARG A 145 27.24 15.07 -31.94
CA ARG A 145 27.66 13.69 -32.29
C ARG A 145 26.52 12.87 -32.86
N PHE A 146 25.39 12.84 -32.16
CA PHE A 146 24.31 11.87 -32.38
C PHE A 146 23.18 12.41 -33.27
N GLY A 147 23.16 13.72 -33.53
CA GLY A 147 22.12 14.37 -34.30
C GLY A 147 20.84 14.62 -33.49
N GLU A 148 19.94 15.38 -34.10
CA GLU A 148 18.59 15.65 -33.63
C GLU A 148 17.63 15.34 -34.77
N GLU A 149 16.77 14.36 -34.58
CA GLU A 149 15.70 14.02 -35.52
C GLU A 149 14.50 13.56 -34.69
N GLU A 150 13.61 14.49 -34.34
CA GLU A 150 12.46 14.15 -33.52
C GLU A 150 11.49 13.25 -34.32
N SER A 151 11.22 12.05 -33.77
CA SER A 151 10.32 11.08 -34.39
C SER A 151 9.51 10.34 -33.34
N ILE A 152 8.34 9.82 -33.74
CA ILE A 152 7.50 9.00 -32.87
C ILE A 152 8.25 7.75 -32.39
N GLU A 153 9.08 7.14 -33.23
CA GLU A 153 9.85 5.94 -32.88
C GLU A 153 10.94 6.23 -31.84
N HIS A 154 11.56 7.41 -31.89
CA HIS A 154 12.50 7.83 -30.84
C HIS A 154 11.80 7.97 -29.49
N TRP A 155 10.62 8.59 -29.44
CA TRP A 155 9.85 8.71 -28.20
C TRP A 155 9.34 7.36 -27.67
N LYS A 156 8.92 6.45 -28.56
CA LYS A 156 8.57 5.07 -28.17
C LYS A 156 9.78 4.33 -27.57
N THR A 157 10.95 4.48 -28.17
CA THR A 157 12.20 3.86 -27.69
C THR A 157 12.57 4.38 -26.30
N LEU A 158 12.50 5.70 -26.11
CA LEU A 158 12.76 6.31 -24.81
C LEU A 158 11.70 5.92 -23.77
N GLY A 159 10.42 5.87 -24.13
CA GLY A 159 9.33 5.48 -23.24
C GLY A 159 9.45 4.03 -22.77
N ARG A 160 9.72 3.09 -23.70
CA ARG A 160 10.03 1.68 -23.36
C ARG A 160 11.28 1.57 -22.48
N THR A 161 12.28 2.41 -22.73
CA THR A 161 13.49 2.45 -21.91
C THR A 161 13.18 2.89 -20.49
N VAL A 162 12.38 3.95 -20.31
CA VAL A 162 11.92 4.39 -18.99
C VAL A 162 11.13 3.27 -18.30
N GLU A 163 10.20 2.62 -18.99
CA GLU A 163 9.38 1.55 -18.44
C GLU A 163 10.23 0.36 -17.93
N ASN A 164 11.07 -0.21 -18.80
CA ASN A 164 11.92 -1.36 -18.47
C ASN A 164 12.94 -1.03 -17.36
N PHE A 165 13.36 0.22 -17.27
CA PHE A 165 14.41 0.67 -16.37
C PHE A 165 13.89 1.22 -15.04
N SER A 166 12.56 1.31 -14.87
CA SER A 166 11.92 1.88 -13.67
C SER A 166 12.12 1.04 -12.40
N ARG A 167 12.26 -0.29 -12.54
CA ARG A 167 12.40 -1.21 -11.40
C ARG A 167 13.85 -1.32 -10.95
N PHE A 168 14.17 -0.79 -9.76
CA PHE A 168 15.53 -0.84 -9.19
C PHE A 168 16.06 -2.27 -8.95
N GLN A 169 15.17 -3.23 -8.70
CA GLN A 169 15.55 -4.64 -8.50
C GLN A 169 15.64 -5.42 -9.83
N GLY A 170 15.44 -4.77 -10.98
CA GLY A 170 15.54 -5.39 -12.30
C GLY A 170 16.99 -5.59 -12.76
N GLU A 171 17.17 -6.41 -13.80
CA GLU A 171 18.49 -6.72 -14.38
C GLU A 171 19.16 -5.47 -14.94
N LEU A 172 18.44 -4.66 -15.73
CA LEU A 172 18.98 -3.42 -16.31
C LEU A 172 19.52 -2.47 -15.23
N ALA A 173 18.75 -2.23 -14.17
CA ALA A 173 19.21 -1.39 -13.05
C ALA A 173 20.48 -1.96 -12.38
N THR A 174 20.61 -3.28 -12.34
CA THR A 174 21.79 -3.98 -11.79
C THR A 174 23.01 -3.80 -12.69
N HIS A 175 22.84 -3.94 -14.00
CA HIS A 175 23.89 -3.66 -15.00
C HIS A 175 24.38 -2.22 -14.89
N THR A 176 23.47 -1.26 -14.74
CA THR A 176 23.86 0.14 -14.52
C THR A 176 24.57 0.34 -13.19
N CYS A 177 24.15 -0.31 -12.10
CA CYS A 177 24.87 -0.23 -10.83
C CYS A 177 26.29 -0.79 -10.93
N TRP A 178 26.50 -1.87 -11.68
CA TRP A 178 27.85 -2.36 -12.02
C TRP A 178 28.63 -1.31 -12.80
N PHE A 179 28.03 -0.71 -13.82
CA PHE A 179 28.67 0.35 -14.62
C PHE A 179 29.07 1.55 -13.75
N ILE A 180 28.19 2.02 -12.86
CA ILE A 180 28.49 3.08 -11.89
C ILE A 180 29.69 2.71 -11.01
N SER A 181 29.72 1.48 -10.49
CA SER A 181 30.84 0.98 -9.67
C SER A 181 32.15 0.96 -10.46
N LEU A 182 32.13 0.50 -11.71
CA LEU A 182 33.30 0.43 -12.57
C LEU A 182 33.82 1.83 -12.94
N VAL A 183 32.94 2.74 -13.37
CA VAL A 183 33.31 4.12 -13.66
C VAL A 183 33.88 4.79 -12.41
N GLY A 184 33.25 4.61 -11.26
CA GLY A 184 33.73 5.18 -10.00
C GLY A 184 35.13 4.70 -9.64
N ALA A 185 35.41 3.41 -9.82
CA ALA A 185 36.73 2.84 -9.57
C ALA A 185 37.78 3.36 -10.56
N VAL A 186 37.47 3.41 -11.87
CA VAL A 186 38.40 3.87 -12.91
C VAL A 186 38.69 5.37 -12.81
N SER A 187 37.67 6.19 -12.57
CA SER A 187 37.82 7.64 -12.48
C SER A 187 38.46 8.10 -11.17
N GLY A 188 38.49 7.24 -10.15
CA GLY A 188 38.91 7.60 -8.80
C GLY A 188 37.84 8.33 -7.99
N GLN A 189 36.60 8.40 -8.49
CA GLN A 189 35.44 8.85 -7.69
C GLN A 189 35.09 7.89 -6.56
N MET A 190 35.48 6.62 -6.68
CA MET A 190 35.41 5.62 -5.62
C MET A 190 36.80 5.17 -5.21
N THR A 191 37.03 5.13 -3.90
CA THR A 191 38.24 4.55 -3.32
C THR A 191 37.84 3.40 -2.42
N ALA A 192 38.62 2.32 -2.48
CA ALA A 192 38.47 1.17 -1.59
C ALA A 192 39.74 1.03 -0.76
N ALA A 193 39.62 0.47 0.44
CA ALA A 193 40.78 0.10 1.23
C ALA A 193 41.65 -0.90 0.45
N GLU A 194 42.98 -0.78 0.56
CA GLU A 194 43.96 -1.59 -0.19
C GLU A 194 43.62 -3.09 -0.18
N HIS A 195 43.26 -3.62 1.00
CA HIS A 195 42.96 -5.04 1.21
C HIS A 195 41.65 -5.52 0.55
N LEU A 196 40.74 -4.62 0.17
CA LEU A 196 39.48 -4.96 -0.51
C LEU A 196 39.54 -4.72 -2.02
N ARG A 197 40.49 -3.90 -2.48
CA ARG A 197 40.56 -3.41 -3.86
C ARG A 197 40.65 -4.56 -4.88
N GLN A 198 41.58 -5.50 -4.66
CA GLN A 198 41.76 -6.63 -5.56
C GLN A 198 40.48 -7.46 -5.72
N GLY A 199 39.81 -7.79 -4.62
CA GLY A 199 38.58 -8.58 -4.66
C GLY A 199 37.44 -7.86 -5.39
N LEU A 200 37.30 -6.53 -5.20
CA LEU A 200 36.29 -5.74 -5.91
C LEU A 200 36.59 -5.65 -7.42
N ASP A 201 37.86 -5.53 -7.80
CA ASP A 201 38.26 -5.49 -9.21
C ASP A 201 38.02 -6.84 -9.90
N GLU A 202 38.34 -7.96 -9.24
CA GLU A 202 38.02 -9.31 -9.73
C GLU A 202 36.49 -9.51 -9.91
N MET A 203 35.68 -8.99 -8.97
CA MET A 203 34.22 -9.01 -9.08
C MET A 203 33.71 -8.20 -10.27
N ARG A 204 34.27 -7.02 -10.55
CA ARG A 204 33.88 -6.19 -11.70
C ARG A 204 34.30 -6.83 -13.03
N SER A 205 35.48 -7.42 -13.09
CA SER A 205 36.02 -8.08 -14.29
C SER A 205 35.24 -9.34 -14.66
N SER A 206 34.72 -10.07 -13.66
CA SER A 206 33.96 -11.32 -13.88
C SER A 206 32.49 -11.09 -14.22
N TYR A 207 32.02 -9.84 -14.27
CA TYR A 207 30.66 -9.47 -14.65
C TYR A 207 30.45 -9.61 -16.18
N PRO A 208 29.29 -10.05 -16.68
CA PRO A 208 28.03 -10.32 -15.98
C PRO A 208 27.86 -11.74 -15.43
N ALA A 209 28.82 -12.65 -15.66
CA ALA A 209 28.73 -14.06 -15.27
C ALA A 209 28.48 -14.29 -13.77
N ASN A 210 28.97 -13.37 -12.91
CA ASN A 210 28.79 -13.42 -11.47
C ASN A 210 27.58 -12.62 -10.93
N MET A 211 26.70 -12.08 -11.78
CA MET A 211 25.63 -11.14 -11.38
C MET A 211 24.78 -11.62 -10.19
N LYS A 212 24.42 -12.91 -10.14
CA LYS A 212 23.63 -13.47 -9.02
C LYS A 212 24.34 -13.35 -7.67
N LEU A 213 25.66 -13.38 -7.66
CA LEU A 213 26.48 -13.29 -6.45
C LEU A 213 26.74 -11.83 -6.06
N VAL A 214 27.06 -10.96 -7.03
CA VAL A 214 27.58 -9.61 -6.76
C VAL A 214 26.58 -8.48 -7.04
N GLY A 215 25.43 -8.75 -7.65
CA GLY A 215 24.47 -7.70 -8.03
C GLY A 215 23.93 -6.91 -6.83
N GLY A 216 23.74 -7.56 -5.68
CA GLY A 216 23.36 -6.89 -4.43
C GLY A 216 24.43 -5.92 -3.93
N LEU A 217 25.72 -6.27 -4.07
CA LEU A 217 26.84 -5.41 -3.72
C LEU A 217 26.86 -4.16 -4.59
N PHE A 218 26.80 -4.28 -5.91
CA PHE A 218 26.83 -3.12 -6.81
C PHE A 218 25.64 -2.18 -6.59
N ARG A 219 24.44 -2.73 -6.35
CA ARG A 219 23.27 -1.91 -5.98
C ARG A 219 23.47 -1.16 -4.66
N SER A 220 24.13 -1.79 -3.70
CA SER A 220 24.49 -1.14 -2.43
C SER A 220 25.53 -0.05 -2.63
N GLU A 221 26.58 -0.30 -3.41
CA GLU A 221 27.62 0.70 -3.72
C GLU A 221 27.03 1.92 -4.45
N ALA A 222 26.24 1.69 -5.51
CA ALA A 222 25.47 2.73 -6.19
C ALA A 222 24.55 3.48 -5.21
N GLY A 223 23.99 2.76 -4.23
CA GLY A 223 23.20 3.27 -3.12
C GLY A 223 23.92 4.25 -2.19
N THR A 224 25.20 4.00 -1.90
CA THR A 224 26.02 4.89 -1.04
C THR A 224 26.47 6.17 -1.75
N MET A 225 26.38 6.19 -3.08
CA MET A 225 26.72 7.33 -3.93
C MET A 225 25.50 8.19 -4.29
N ARG A 226 24.39 8.02 -3.55
CA ARG A 226 23.12 8.69 -3.82
C ARG A 226 23.10 10.11 -3.28
N GLU A 227 22.98 11.04 -4.24
CA GLU A 227 22.57 12.44 -4.18
C GLU A 227 23.63 13.52 -4.07
N TRP A 228 23.67 14.34 -5.13
CA TRP A 228 23.55 15.80 -5.02
C TRP A 228 22.63 16.33 -6.13
N PRO A 229 21.82 17.36 -5.87
CA PRO A 229 20.80 17.83 -6.81
C PRO A 229 21.45 18.53 -8.01
N THR A 230 21.37 17.90 -9.17
CA THR A 230 21.79 18.45 -10.47
C THR A 230 20.66 19.17 -11.19
N GLY A 231 19.43 19.13 -10.64
CA GLY A 231 18.20 19.66 -11.23
C GLY A 231 17.68 18.84 -12.43
N TRP A 232 18.55 18.09 -13.10
CA TRP A 232 18.23 17.35 -14.32
C TRP A 232 17.05 16.38 -14.18
N PRO A 233 16.98 15.49 -13.17
CA PRO A 233 15.85 14.56 -13.06
C PRO A 233 14.49 15.27 -13.03
N GLU A 234 14.40 16.39 -12.32
CA GLU A 234 13.17 17.19 -12.27
C GLU A 234 12.82 17.80 -13.64
N MET A 235 13.81 18.40 -14.32
CA MET A 235 13.63 18.97 -15.65
C MET A 235 13.22 17.91 -16.68
N PHE A 236 13.84 16.74 -16.66
CA PHE A 236 13.49 15.61 -17.53
C PHE A 236 12.02 15.25 -17.39
N TRP A 237 11.56 15.03 -16.16
CA TRP A 237 10.20 14.59 -15.90
C TRP A 237 9.15 15.66 -16.23
N ASN A 238 9.44 16.93 -15.96
CA ASN A 238 8.54 18.03 -16.34
C ASN A 238 8.42 18.14 -17.86
N GLU A 239 9.55 18.04 -18.58
CA GLU A 239 9.55 18.10 -20.03
C GLU A 239 8.71 16.97 -20.66
N VAL A 240 8.90 15.73 -20.22
CA VAL A 240 8.15 14.60 -20.81
C VAL A 240 6.68 14.57 -20.36
N TYR A 241 6.34 15.10 -19.18
CA TYR A 241 4.95 15.25 -18.74
C TYR A 241 4.17 16.21 -19.62
N ASP A 242 4.78 17.34 -20.00
CA ASP A 242 4.11 18.35 -20.84
C ASP A 242 3.92 17.87 -22.29
N LYS A 243 4.75 16.93 -22.76
CA LYS A 243 4.73 16.42 -24.14
C LYS A 243 3.67 15.36 -24.40
N PHE A 244 3.28 14.58 -23.39
CA PHE A 244 2.43 13.41 -23.59
C PHE A 244 1.17 13.47 -22.72
N PRO A 245 0.01 13.02 -23.22
CA PRO A 245 -1.18 12.96 -22.40
C PRO A 245 -1.10 11.81 -21.39
N CYS A 246 -1.84 11.93 -20.29
CA CYS A 246 -2.03 10.82 -19.36
C CYS A 246 -2.72 9.64 -20.06
N SER A 247 -2.38 8.43 -19.65
CA SER A 247 -3.00 7.18 -20.09
C SER A 247 -3.52 6.42 -18.87
N PRO A 248 -4.67 6.82 -18.29
CA PRO A 248 -5.22 6.15 -17.11
C PRO A 248 -5.40 4.65 -17.36
N ALA A 249 -4.90 3.82 -16.44
CA ALA A 249 -5.07 2.38 -16.49
C ALA A 249 -6.57 2.08 -16.51
N ARG A 250 -7.00 1.39 -17.57
CA ARG A 250 -8.38 0.94 -17.71
C ARG A 250 -8.74 0.12 -16.49
N SER A 251 -9.93 0.33 -15.94
CA SER A 251 -10.50 -0.65 -15.03
C SER A 251 -10.51 -1.98 -15.77
N GLY A 252 -9.78 -2.98 -15.25
CA GLY A 252 -10.03 -4.36 -15.66
C GLY A 252 -11.54 -4.57 -15.59
N ARG A 253 -12.13 -5.20 -16.60
CA ARG A 253 -13.47 -5.78 -16.44
C ARG A 253 -13.31 -6.92 -15.44
N GLU A 254 -13.11 -6.58 -14.17
CA GLU A 254 -13.43 -7.44 -13.06
C GLU A 254 -14.96 -7.53 -13.13
N GLN A 255 -15.45 -8.43 -14.00
CA GLN A 255 -16.79 -8.98 -13.89
C GLN A 255 -16.96 -9.25 -12.40
N PRO A 256 -18.00 -8.70 -11.75
CA PRO A 256 -18.32 -9.13 -10.39
C PRO A 256 -18.25 -10.65 -10.41
N GLU A 257 -17.43 -11.25 -9.56
CA GLU A 257 -17.47 -12.71 -9.42
C GLU A 257 -18.94 -13.06 -9.20
N ASP A 258 -19.49 -13.88 -10.10
CA ASP A 258 -20.85 -14.38 -9.96
C ASP A 258 -20.85 -15.22 -8.69
N TYR A 259 -21.29 -14.59 -7.61
CA TYR A 259 -21.37 -15.25 -6.34
C TYR A 259 -22.54 -16.23 -6.38
N PRO A 260 -22.43 -17.44 -5.78
CA PRO A 260 -23.53 -18.39 -5.80
C PRO A 260 -24.82 -17.76 -5.31
N ALA A 261 -25.79 -17.60 -6.23
CA ALA A 261 -27.07 -16.96 -5.96
C ALA A 261 -27.78 -17.57 -4.74
N ILE A 262 -27.53 -18.85 -4.47
CA ILE A 262 -28.05 -19.59 -3.33
C ILE A 262 -27.69 -18.92 -2.00
N VAL A 263 -26.44 -18.53 -1.78
CA VAL A 263 -25.99 -17.94 -0.52
C VAL A 263 -26.49 -16.50 -0.40
N ALA A 264 -26.48 -15.73 -1.50
CA ALA A 264 -27.07 -14.40 -1.54
C ALA A 264 -28.57 -14.42 -1.21
N CYS A 265 -29.33 -15.36 -1.77
CA CYS A 265 -30.73 -15.57 -1.45
C CYS A 265 -30.94 -16.04 0.01
N ALA A 266 -30.04 -16.88 0.53
CA ALA A 266 -30.13 -17.35 1.91
C ALA A 266 -29.92 -16.23 2.94
N ILE A 267 -29.04 -15.26 2.66
CA ILE A 267 -28.88 -14.05 3.49
C ILE A 267 -30.21 -13.31 3.62
N GLY A 268 -30.98 -13.21 2.53
CA GLY A 268 -32.35 -12.70 2.51
C GLY A 268 -33.28 -13.32 3.57
N SER A 269 -33.02 -14.56 3.96
CA SER A 269 -33.84 -15.33 4.90
C SER A 269 -33.42 -15.16 6.37
N VAL A 270 -32.29 -14.52 6.66
CA VAL A 270 -31.80 -14.36 8.04
C VAL A 270 -32.77 -13.54 8.88
N ALA A 271 -33.28 -12.43 8.35
CA ALA A 271 -34.24 -11.59 9.07
C ALA A 271 -35.53 -12.36 9.41
N ILE A 272 -35.98 -13.25 8.52
CA ILE A 272 -37.15 -14.11 8.73
C ILE A 272 -36.86 -15.10 9.87
N ALA A 273 -35.74 -15.83 9.80
CA ALA A 273 -35.37 -16.80 10.84
C ALA A 273 -35.21 -16.15 12.22
N VAL A 274 -34.59 -14.96 12.28
CA VAL A 274 -34.43 -14.20 13.53
C VAL A 274 -35.79 -13.69 14.04
N SER A 275 -36.68 -13.23 13.16
CA SER A 275 -38.02 -12.76 13.52
C SER A 275 -38.90 -13.89 14.02
N ASP A 276 -38.90 -15.05 13.36
CA ASP A 276 -39.65 -16.23 13.81
C ASP A 276 -39.16 -16.66 15.20
N HIS A 277 -37.84 -16.70 15.40
CA HIS A 277 -37.25 -17.05 16.70
C HIS A 277 -37.52 -16.01 17.78
N TYR A 278 -37.62 -14.72 17.42
CA TYR A 278 -38.03 -13.66 18.35
C TYR A 278 -39.39 -13.98 18.96
N TRP A 279 -40.37 -14.33 18.13
CA TRP A 279 -41.74 -14.59 18.58
C TRP A 279 -41.87 -15.89 19.37
N THR A 280 -41.09 -16.93 19.05
CA THR A 280 -41.16 -18.22 19.75
C THR A 280 -40.35 -18.25 21.06
N SER A 281 -39.29 -17.44 21.17
CA SER A 281 -38.45 -17.38 22.37
C SER A 281 -38.91 -16.33 23.40
N ARG A 282 -39.80 -15.39 23.00
CA ARG A 282 -40.26 -14.33 23.89
C ARG A 282 -41.23 -14.87 24.93
N ASN A 283 -40.86 -14.71 26.21
CA ASN A 283 -41.64 -15.23 27.34
C ASN A 283 -42.35 -14.14 28.16
N ARG A 284 -42.01 -12.85 27.99
CA ARG A 284 -42.57 -11.74 28.77
C ARG A 284 -42.70 -10.47 27.91
N SER A 285 -43.58 -9.56 28.34
CA SER A 285 -43.79 -8.29 27.64
C SER A 285 -42.66 -7.28 27.87
N ASP A 286 -41.94 -7.36 28.99
CA ASP A 286 -40.94 -6.39 29.47
C ASP A 286 -39.48 -6.87 29.34
N ASP A 287 -39.22 -7.88 28.50
CA ASP A 287 -37.86 -8.42 28.33
C ASP A 287 -36.98 -7.51 27.45
N ARG A 288 -36.35 -6.52 28.07
CA ARG A 288 -35.49 -5.54 27.40
C ARG A 288 -34.21 -6.15 26.82
N ILE A 289 -33.68 -7.21 27.42
CA ILE A 289 -32.49 -7.90 26.91
C ILE A 289 -32.85 -8.62 25.60
N HIS A 290 -34.00 -9.31 25.59
CA HIS A 290 -34.54 -9.96 24.39
C HIS A 290 -34.73 -8.96 23.25
N GLU A 291 -35.44 -7.86 23.50
CA GLU A 291 -35.62 -6.79 22.50
C GLU A 291 -34.29 -6.29 21.93
N THR A 292 -33.30 -6.08 22.79
CA THR A 292 -32.01 -5.51 22.40
C THR A 292 -31.20 -6.51 21.59
N ALA A 293 -31.09 -7.75 22.06
CA ALA A 293 -30.31 -8.79 21.40
C ALA A 293 -30.84 -9.09 19.99
N PHE A 294 -32.16 -9.27 19.86
CA PHE A 294 -32.80 -9.48 18.56
C PHE A 294 -32.78 -8.22 17.70
N GLY A 295 -32.94 -7.02 18.29
CA GLY A 295 -32.84 -5.75 17.56
C GLY A 295 -31.49 -5.55 16.89
N ILE A 296 -30.39 -5.88 17.59
CA ILE A 296 -29.03 -5.83 17.01
C ILE A 296 -28.90 -6.82 15.84
N ALA A 297 -29.41 -8.05 16.00
CA ALA A 297 -29.37 -9.07 14.94
C ALA A 297 -30.23 -8.70 13.72
N LEU A 298 -31.42 -8.14 13.94
CA LEU A 298 -32.32 -7.69 12.88
C LEU A 298 -31.75 -6.48 12.12
N ALA A 299 -31.11 -5.54 12.82
CA ALA A 299 -30.43 -4.41 12.17
C ALA A 299 -29.27 -4.90 11.27
N ALA A 300 -28.48 -5.86 11.74
CA ALA A 300 -27.42 -6.47 10.94
C ALA A 300 -27.98 -7.22 9.72
N ALA A 301 -29.08 -7.98 9.88
CA ALA A 301 -29.74 -8.68 8.79
C ALA A 301 -30.34 -7.72 7.75
N ALA A 302 -30.91 -6.58 8.18
CA ALA A 302 -31.42 -5.55 7.28
C ALA A 302 -30.31 -4.95 6.41
N LEU A 303 -29.17 -4.59 7.02
CA LEU A 303 -28.00 -4.10 6.29
C LEU A 303 -27.47 -5.16 5.30
N ALA A 304 -27.42 -6.44 5.70
CA ALA A 304 -26.99 -7.51 4.82
C ALA A 304 -27.93 -7.65 3.61
N ASN A 305 -29.24 -7.52 3.83
CA ASN A 305 -30.23 -7.53 2.74
C ASN A 305 -30.06 -6.37 1.78
N GLU A 306 -29.81 -5.14 2.27
CA GLU A 306 -29.53 -4.00 1.40
C GLU A 306 -28.31 -4.24 0.50
N VAL A 307 -27.27 -4.91 1.02
CA VAL A 307 -26.09 -5.26 0.20
C VAL A 307 -26.47 -6.13 -0.99
N ILE A 308 -27.34 -7.12 -0.78
CA ILE A 308 -27.82 -8.04 -1.81
C ILE A 308 -28.78 -7.34 -2.77
N GLU A 309 -29.80 -6.66 -2.25
CA GLU A 309 -30.83 -5.99 -3.05
C GLU A 309 -30.25 -4.90 -3.96
N LEU A 310 -29.31 -4.11 -3.44
CA LEU A 310 -28.63 -3.05 -4.19
C LEU A 310 -27.47 -3.58 -5.04
N ARG A 311 -27.20 -4.89 -5.03
CA ARG A 311 -26.05 -5.53 -5.71
C ARG A 311 -24.73 -4.82 -5.41
N SER A 312 -24.56 -4.41 -4.16
CA SER A 312 -23.41 -3.61 -3.73
C SER A 312 -22.28 -4.43 -3.11
N HIS A 313 -22.39 -5.76 -3.18
CA HIS A 313 -21.45 -6.69 -2.55
C HIS A 313 -20.00 -6.60 -3.06
N THR A 314 -19.75 -6.05 -4.24
CA THR A 314 -18.39 -5.77 -4.77
C THR A 314 -18.05 -4.27 -4.72
N ARG A 315 -18.80 -3.48 -3.95
CA ARG A 315 -18.71 -2.01 -3.92
C ARG A 315 -18.36 -1.50 -2.54
N PHE A 316 -17.98 -0.22 -2.50
CA PHE A 316 -17.65 0.51 -1.27
C PHE A 316 -18.76 0.43 -0.21
N SER A 317 -20.03 0.55 -0.61
CA SER A 317 -21.17 0.46 0.31
C SER A 317 -21.37 -0.94 0.88
N GLY A 318 -21.06 -2.00 0.12
CA GLY A 318 -21.04 -3.37 0.63
C GLY A 318 -19.99 -3.55 1.72
N LEU A 319 -18.79 -3.02 1.51
CA LEU A 319 -17.71 -3.03 2.52
C LEU A 319 -18.08 -2.22 3.77
N ALA A 320 -18.71 -1.06 3.59
CA ALA A 320 -19.20 -0.24 4.70
C ALA A 320 -20.27 -0.98 5.51
N SER A 321 -21.17 -1.69 4.84
CA SER A 321 -22.21 -2.49 5.50
C SER A 321 -21.61 -3.67 6.26
N LEU A 322 -20.67 -4.42 5.66
CA LEU A 322 -19.94 -5.50 6.34
C LEU A 322 -19.25 -5.01 7.62
N ARG A 323 -18.63 -3.83 7.58
CA ARG A 323 -18.01 -3.22 8.76
C ARG A 323 -19.04 -3.01 9.88
N THR A 324 -20.17 -2.38 9.57
CA THR A 324 -21.22 -2.11 10.55
C THR A 324 -21.82 -3.40 11.11
N ILE A 325 -22.07 -4.39 10.26
CA ILE A 325 -22.56 -5.72 10.66
C ILE A 325 -21.55 -6.42 11.58
N THR A 326 -20.25 -6.29 11.30
CA THR A 326 -19.18 -6.80 12.17
C THR A 326 -19.20 -6.13 13.54
N GLU A 327 -19.41 -4.82 13.59
CA GLU A 327 -19.56 -4.09 14.86
C GLU A 327 -20.80 -4.57 15.65
N CYS A 328 -21.92 -4.80 14.99
CA CYS A 328 -23.10 -5.42 15.60
C CYS A 328 -22.77 -6.79 16.21
N ALA A 329 -22.03 -7.64 15.48
CA ALA A 329 -21.63 -8.97 15.96
C ALA A 329 -20.72 -8.91 17.19
N ILE A 330 -19.73 -8.01 17.19
CA ILE A 330 -18.82 -7.80 18.33
C ILE A 330 -19.60 -7.29 19.54
N ASN A 331 -20.45 -6.28 19.36
CA ASN A 331 -21.23 -5.70 20.45
C ASN A 331 -22.21 -6.72 21.05
N LEU A 332 -22.92 -7.49 20.22
CA LEU A 332 -23.81 -8.56 20.69
C LEU A 332 -23.03 -9.63 21.46
N SER A 333 -21.90 -10.09 20.92
CA SER A 333 -21.05 -11.09 21.58
C SER A 333 -20.52 -10.59 22.92
N PHE A 334 -20.11 -9.32 22.99
CA PHE A 334 -19.65 -8.72 24.24
C PHE A 334 -20.74 -8.60 25.30
N LEU A 335 -21.93 -8.13 24.91
CA LEU A 335 -23.09 -8.03 25.81
C LEU A 335 -23.50 -9.41 26.35
N VAL A 336 -23.54 -10.43 25.48
CA VAL A 336 -23.85 -11.81 25.87
C VAL A 336 -22.76 -12.44 26.74
N GLN A 337 -21.48 -12.20 26.42
CA GLN A 337 -20.35 -12.75 27.18
C GLN A 337 -20.29 -12.20 28.61
N LYS A 338 -20.61 -10.90 28.80
CA LYS A 338 -20.68 -10.28 30.13
C LYS A 338 -21.96 -10.68 30.86
N ASN A 339 -23.08 -10.72 30.15
CA ASN A 339 -24.41 -11.07 30.66
C ASN A 339 -24.82 -10.30 31.92
N GLU A 340 -24.50 -9.01 31.98
CA GLU A 340 -24.81 -8.13 33.10
C GLU A 340 -26.00 -7.22 32.75
N PRO A 341 -27.14 -7.28 33.46
CA PRO A 341 -28.32 -6.46 33.15
C PRO A 341 -28.04 -4.95 33.07
N ASP A 342 -27.18 -4.43 33.94
CA ASP A 342 -26.80 -3.01 33.93
C ASP A 342 -26.01 -2.62 32.68
N LEU A 343 -25.23 -3.54 32.10
CA LEU A 343 -24.50 -3.29 30.86
C LEU A 343 -25.46 -3.19 29.66
N TRP A 344 -26.47 -4.06 29.60
CA TRP A 344 -27.54 -3.98 28.59
C TRP A 344 -28.33 -2.67 28.72
N ALA A 345 -28.67 -2.28 29.95
CA ALA A 345 -29.34 -1.00 30.21
C ALA A 345 -28.48 0.19 29.76
N ARG A 346 -27.17 0.20 30.07
CA ARG A 346 -26.24 1.22 29.61
C ARG A 346 -26.15 1.30 28.08
N PHE A 347 -26.14 0.16 27.38
CA PHE A 347 -26.15 0.13 25.92
C PHE A 347 -27.37 0.85 25.34
N ARG A 348 -28.58 0.56 25.86
CA ARG A 348 -29.82 1.23 25.44
C ARG A 348 -29.81 2.73 25.77
N LEU A 349 -29.45 3.07 27.00
CA LEU A 349 -29.38 4.47 27.47
C LEU A 349 -28.39 5.30 26.67
N TYR A 350 -27.28 4.70 26.22
CA TYR A 350 -26.34 5.36 25.32
C TYR A 350 -27.01 5.75 24.00
N GLY A 351 -27.80 4.86 23.40
CA GLY A 351 -28.61 5.16 22.22
C GLY A 351 -29.56 6.35 22.44
N SER A 352 -30.28 6.37 23.57
CA SER A 352 -31.14 7.50 23.95
C SER A 352 -30.34 8.80 24.16
N GLY A 353 -29.13 8.71 24.73
CA GLY A 353 -28.21 9.85 24.88
C GLY A 353 -27.74 10.41 23.54
N GLN A 354 -27.47 9.55 22.54
CA GLN A 354 -27.13 9.99 21.18
C GLN A 354 -28.31 10.69 20.50
N ALA A 355 -29.52 10.15 20.64
CA ALA A 355 -30.73 10.82 20.16
C ALA A 355 -30.94 12.18 20.83
N HIS A 356 -30.64 12.29 22.13
CA HIS A 356 -30.75 13.55 22.88
C HIS A 356 -29.77 14.58 22.32
N LEU A 357 -28.51 14.18 22.13
CA LEU A 357 -27.49 15.02 21.53
C LEU A 357 -27.87 15.52 20.12
N ILE A 358 -28.45 14.65 19.29
CA ILE A 358 -28.92 15.02 17.94
C ILE A 358 -30.05 16.05 18.04
N SER A 359 -31.10 15.77 18.82
CA SER A 359 -32.23 16.68 19.04
C SER A 359 -31.76 18.05 19.57
N THR A 360 -30.88 18.07 20.59
CA THR A 360 -30.33 19.31 21.14
C THR A 360 -29.57 20.12 20.08
N LYS A 361 -28.78 19.46 19.22
CA LYS A 361 -28.06 20.16 18.15
C LYS A 361 -29.00 20.77 17.12
N LEU A 362 -30.05 20.05 16.72
CA LEU A 362 -31.06 20.55 15.77
C LEU A 362 -31.85 21.72 16.36
N ASN A 363 -32.34 21.59 17.59
CA ASN A 363 -33.17 22.59 18.27
C ASN A 363 -32.42 23.89 18.62
N ASN A 364 -31.08 23.87 18.63
CA ASN A 364 -30.24 25.03 18.91
C ASN A 364 -29.46 25.51 17.67
N ASP A 365 -29.89 25.09 16.46
CA ASP A 365 -29.27 25.47 15.18
C ASP A 365 -27.74 25.19 15.11
N LEU A 366 -27.25 24.21 15.87
CA LEU A 366 -25.85 23.78 15.86
C LEU A 366 -25.55 22.79 14.73
N ALA A 367 -26.59 22.19 14.16
CA ALA A 367 -26.52 21.29 13.02
C ALA A 367 -27.79 21.41 12.17
N SER A 368 -27.65 21.17 10.87
CA SER A 368 -28.78 21.06 9.94
C SER A 368 -28.45 19.97 8.92
N ALA A 369 -29.30 18.94 8.84
CA ALA A 369 -29.09 17.80 7.95
C ALA A 369 -30.42 17.22 7.47
N ASN A 370 -30.60 17.11 6.15
CA ASN A 370 -31.83 16.60 5.55
C ASN A 370 -32.03 15.09 5.73
N CYS A 371 -30.96 14.35 6.07
CA CYS A 371 -31.02 12.91 6.29
C CYS A 371 -31.49 12.53 7.70
N VAL A 372 -31.72 13.50 8.58
CA VAL A 372 -32.16 13.24 9.95
C VAL A 372 -33.68 13.39 10.05
N ASP A 373 -34.36 12.30 10.39
CA ASP A 373 -35.78 12.32 10.74
C ASP A 373 -35.95 12.81 12.17
N SER A 374 -36.20 14.11 12.33
CA SER A 374 -36.37 14.74 13.64
C SER A 374 -37.61 14.23 14.39
N LEU A 375 -38.67 13.83 13.69
CA LEU A 375 -39.88 13.29 14.32
C LEU A 375 -39.60 11.93 14.95
N TRP A 376 -38.87 11.07 14.23
CA TRP A 376 -38.45 9.79 14.77
C TRP A 376 -37.52 9.93 15.97
N ILE A 377 -36.51 10.82 15.89
CA ILE A 377 -35.57 11.06 17.00
C ILE A 377 -36.31 11.52 18.26
N GLU A 378 -37.26 12.43 18.14
CA GLU A 378 -38.08 12.91 19.27
C GLU A 378 -39.00 11.82 19.83
N ALA A 379 -39.56 10.95 18.98
CA ALA A 379 -40.36 9.81 19.42
C ALA A 379 -39.50 8.79 20.20
N PHE A 380 -38.33 8.42 19.67
CA PHE A 380 -37.41 7.48 20.29
C PHE A 380 -36.91 7.98 21.66
N LEU A 381 -36.70 9.29 21.81
CA LEU A 381 -36.28 9.91 23.07
C LEU A 381 -37.25 9.71 24.22
N GLN A 382 -38.52 9.44 23.93
CA GLN A 382 -39.57 9.30 24.93
C GLN A 382 -39.81 7.83 25.34
N GLU A 383 -39.09 6.86 24.75
CA GLU A 383 -39.36 5.41 24.94
C GLU A 383 -38.96 4.87 26.33
N GLU A 384 -37.82 5.30 26.87
CA GLU A 384 -37.26 4.75 28.12
C GLU A 384 -37.46 5.66 29.32
N GLN A 385 -37.13 6.94 29.18
CA GLN A 385 -37.19 7.93 30.25
C GLN A 385 -37.35 9.34 29.68
N SER A 386 -37.86 10.28 30.48
CA SER A 386 -37.94 11.68 30.06
C SER A 386 -36.56 12.23 29.71
N LYS A 387 -36.48 13.04 28.64
CA LYS A 387 -35.26 13.65 28.12
C LYS A 387 -34.43 14.37 29.19
N ASP A 388 -35.10 14.97 30.19
CA ASP A 388 -34.45 15.72 31.26
C ASP A 388 -33.64 14.85 32.22
N PHE A 389 -33.80 13.52 32.15
CA PHE A 389 -33.06 12.54 32.95
C PHE A 389 -32.07 11.70 32.10
N ILE A 390 -31.95 11.98 30.79
CA ILE A 390 -31.00 11.30 29.90
C ILE A 390 -29.66 12.02 29.89
N ASN A 391 -28.64 11.38 30.48
CA ASN A 391 -27.26 11.84 30.35
C ASN A 391 -26.72 11.58 28.94
N ILE A 392 -25.93 12.54 28.42
CA ILE A 392 -25.22 12.40 27.15
C ILE A 392 -23.79 11.96 27.44
N GLU A 393 -23.48 10.70 27.18
CA GLU A 393 -22.12 10.18 27.25
C GLU A 393 -21.38 10.46 25.93
N LEU A 394 -20.26 11.18 26.01
CA LEU A 394 -19.44 11.53 24.82
C LEU A 394 -18.42 10.45 24.47
N GLY A 395 -18.09 9.57 25.42
CA GLY A 395 -17.22 8.43 25.23
C GLY A 395 -17.94 7.22 24.65
N ASP A 396 -17.49 6.03 25.06
CA ASP A 396 -18.12 4.76 24.70
C ASP A 396 -18.95 4.23 25.88
N TRP A 397 -20.11 3.62 25.59
CA TRP A 397 -21.05 3.08 26.59
C TRP A 397 -20.46 2.00 27.50
N SER A 398 -19.46 1.26 27.02
CA SER A 398 -18.75 0.23 27.76
C SER A 398 -17.55 0.77 28.54
N GLY A 399 -17.06 1.96 28.19
CA GLY A 399 -15.78 2.51 28.68
C GLY A 399 -14.55 1.96 27.96
N ASP A 400 -14.75 0.99 27.06
CA ASP A 400 -13.72 0.34 26.25
C ASP A 400 -13.83 0.74 24.77
N ASN A 401 -12.78 0.48 24.00
CA ASN A 401 -12.86 0.60 22.54
C ASN A 401 -13.32 -0.73 21.91
N LEU A 402 -13.77 -0.69 20.66
CA LEU A 402 -14.30 -1.88 19.97
C LEU A 402 -13.29 -3.04 19.91
N ARG A 403 -11.99 -2.75 19.80
CA ARG A 403 -10.95 -3.78 19.80
C ARG A 403 -10.88 -4.50 21.15
N SER A 404 -10.91 -3.76 22.26
CA SER A 404 -10.97 -4.34 23.61
C SER A 404 -12.22 -5.21 23.77
N ARG A 405 -13.39 -4.75 23.30
CA ARG A 405 -14.62 -5.56 23.30
C ARG A 405 -14.48 -6.84 22.50
N ALA A 406 -13.83 -6.78 21.34
CA ALA A 406 -13.58 -7.95 20.51
C ALA A 406 -12.62 -8.96 21.17
N GLU A 407 -11.58 -8.46 21.85
CA GLU A 407 -10.66 -9.27 22.65
C GLU A 407 -11.37 -10.01 23.79
N GLU A 408 -12.23 -9.30 24.53
CA GLU A 408 -12.94 -9.86 25.69
C GLU A 408 -14.08 -10.81 25.31
N SER A 409 -14.72 -10.60 24.16
CA SER A 409 -15.82 -11.44 23.66
C SER A 409 -15.37 -12.61 22.78
N GLY A 410 -14.06 -12.77 22.54
CA GLY A 410 -13.56 -13.83 21.66
C GLY A 410 -13.97 -13.65 20.20
N THR A 411 -14.07 -12.39 19.74
CA THR A 411 -14.39 -12.00 18.36
C THR A 411 -13.28 -11.15 17.72
N LYS A 412 -12.06 -11.25 18.26
CA LYS A 412 -10.88 -10.52 17.76
C LYS A 412 -10.57 -10.86 16.30
N ASP A 413 -10.82 -12.10 15.89
CA ASP A 413 -10.71 -12.54 14.50
C ASP A 413 -11.61 -11.71 13.57
N LEU A 414 -12.89 -11.49 13.94
CA LEU A 414 -13.78 -10.63 13.15
C LEU A 414 -13.29 -9.17 13.10
N TYR A 415 -12.78 -8.65 14.22
CA TYR A 415 -12.21 -7.30 14.28
C TYR A 415 -11.02 -7.17 13.33
N ASP A 416 -10.04 -8.07 13.42
CA ASP A 416 -8.80 -8.01 12.64
C ASP A 416 -9.08 -8.24 11.14
N SER A 417 -9.98 -9.18 10.81
CA SER A 417 -10.31 -9.52 9.42
C SER A 417 -11.16 -8.47 8.72
N TYR A 418 -12.16 -7.91 9.40
CA TYR A 418 -13.20 -7.10 8.74
C TYR A 418 -13.22 -5.65 9.21
N TYR A 419 -13.15 -5.40 10.51
CA TYR A 419 -13.29 -4.04 11.04
C TYR A 419 -12.02 -3.18 10.83
N ASP A 420 -10.84 -3.72 11.13
CA ASP A 420 -9.57 -2.99 11.02
C ASP A 420 -9.20 -2.73 9.55
N TYR A 421 -9.34 -3.76 8.70
CA TYR A 421 -9.13 -3.64 7.25
C TYR A 421 -10.08 -2.61 6.63
N SER A 422 -11.39 -2.74 6.84
CA SER A 422 -12.35 -1.79 6.28
C SER A 422 -12.17 -0.37 6.84
N SER A 423 -11.72 -0.22 8.09
CA SER A 423 -11.37 1.10 8.66
C SER A 423 -10.31 1.82 7.85
N SER A 424 -9.26 1.12 7.42
CA SER A 424 -8.18 1.72 6.62
C SER A 424 -8.64 2.21 5.23
N LEU A 425 -9.82 1.78 4.78
CA LEU A 425 -10.41 2.11 3.48
C LEU A 425 -11.56 3.11 3.56
N LEU A 426 -12.38 3.07 4.62
CA LEU A 426 -13.63 3.83 4.70
C LEU A 426 -13.47 5.23 5.33
N HIS A 427 -12.37 5.49 6.05
CA HIS A 427 -12.15 6.77 6.74
C HIS A 427 -11.63 7.91 5.85
N GLY A 428 -11.60 7.72 4.53
CA GLY A 428 -11.05 8.73 3.60
C GLY A 428 -9.53 8.89 3.68
N ASP A 429 -8.84 7.97 4.36
CA ASP A 429 -7.38 7.90 4.38
C ASP A 429 -6.80 7.58 3.00
N TRP A 430 -5.48 7.77 2.83
CA TRP A 430 -4.82 7.60 1.53
C TRP A 430 -5.05 6.21 0.92
N LEU A 431 -5.09 5.14 1.71
CA LEU A 431 -5.37 3.80 1.18
C LEU A 431 -6.76 3.73 0.53
N GLY A 432 -7.80 4.25 1.20
CA GLY A 432 -9.17 4.34 0.66
C GLY A 432 -9.26 5.26 -0.56
N ALA A 433 -8.75 6.49 -0.43
CA ALA A 433 -8.75 7.48 -1.50
C ALA A 433 -8.04 6.95 -2.75
N ALA A 434 -6.86 6.35 -2.59
CA ALA A 434 -6.13 5.74 -3.68
C ALA A 434 -6.85 4.52 -4.27
N THR A 435 -7.47 3.67 -3.45
CA THR A 435 -8.16 2.45 -3.92
C THR A 435 -9.39 2.77 -4.77
N PHE A 436 -10.23 3.71 -4.34
CA PHE A 436 -11.53 3.97 -4.99
C PHE A 436 -11.50 5.17 -5.94
N GLY A 437 -10.72 6.21 -5.63
CA GLY A 437 -10.73 7.48 -6.38
C GLY A 437 -9.68 7.59 -7.48
N THR A 438 -8.64 6.74 -7.47
CA THR A 438 -7.53 6.85 -8.41
C THR A 438 -7.21 5.55 -9.13
N THR A 439 -6.55 5.68 -10.27
CA THR A 439 -5.91 4.60 -11.01
C THR A 439 -4.47 4.99 -11.33
N TRP A 440 -3.67 4.05 -11.79
CA TRP A 440 -2.31 4.34 -12.23
C TRP A 440 -2.33 4.96 -13.63
N ASP A 441 -1.48 5.94 -13.90
CA ASP A 441 -1.17 6.38 -15.25
C ASP A 441 -0.21 5.37 -15.89
N MET A 442 -0.60 4.76 -17.01
CA MET A 442 0.21 3.79 -17.74
C MET A 442 1.19 4.46 -18.71
N ASN A 443 1.20 5.79 -18.81
CA ASN A 443 2.23 6.49 -19.56
C ASN A 443 3.57 6.44 -18.78
N PRO A 444 4.63 5.79 -19.30
CA PRO A 444 5.90 5.67 -18.59
C PRO A 444 6.57 7.02 -18.31
N PHE A 445 6.25 8.05 -19.11
CA PHE A 445 6.76 9.40 -18.89
C PHE A 445 6.11 10.13 -17.71
N HIS A 446 5.04 9.58 -17.14
CA HIS A 446 4.27 10.20 -16.06
C HIS A 446 4.54 9.56 -14.69
N ARG A 447 5.69 8.89 -14.55
CA ARG A 447 6.16 8.25 -13.30
C ARG A 447 5.21 7.22 -12.68
N LEU A 448 4.34 6.63 -13.51
CA LEU A 448 3.23 5.82 -13.04
C LEU A 448 2.47 6.50 -11.89
N GLN A 449 2.21 7.81 -12.02
CA GLN A 449 1.52 8.56 -10.98
C GLN A 449 0.05 8.11 -10.84
N ARG A 450 -0.59 8.51 -9.74
CA ARG A 450 -2.03 8.30 -9.56
C ARG A 450 -2.81 9.40 -10.28
N VAL A 451 -3.77 9.00 -11.10
CA VAL A 451 -4.69 9.88 -11.82
C VAL A 451 -6.14 9.54 -11.46
N PRO A 452 -7.10 10.47 -11.65
CA PRO A 452 -8.51 10.18 -11.36
C PRO A 452 -8.99 8.94 -12.09
N ARG A 453 -9.75 8.12 -11.38
CA ARG A 453 -10.40 6.95 -11.94
C ARG A 453 -11.78 7.36 -12.48
N GLU A 454 -12.12 6.87 -13.67
CA GLU A 454 -13.43 7.15 -14.29
C GLU A 454 -14.58 6.44 -13.55
N TYR A 455 -14.39 5.17 -13.18
CA TYR A 455 -15.39 4.36 -12.49
C TYR A 455 -14.83 3.77 -11.20
N PRO A 456 -15.54 3.79 -10.06
CA PRO A 456 -15.07 3.20 -8.81
C PRO A 456 -14.60 1.76 -8.99
N ARG A 457 -13.47 1.42 -8.35
CA ARG A 457 -12.90 0.07 -8.35
C ARG A 457 -13.88 -0.93 -7.71
N ASN A 458 -14.01 -2.12 -8.30
CA ASN A 458 -14.66 -3.27 -7.66
C ASN A 458 -13.71 -3.90 -6.64
N ILE A 459 -14.28 -4.35 -5.53
CA ILE A 459 -13.56 -5.19 -4.56
C ILE A 459 -14.08 -6.63 -4.66
N PRO A 460 -13.32 -7.61 -4.14
CA PRO A 460 -13.85 -8.95 -3.93
C PRO A 460 -15.19 -8.91 -3.19
N SER A 461 -16.06 -9.87 -3.51
CA SER A 461 -17.41 -9.95 -2.95
C SER A 461 -17.38 -10.08 -1.43
N VAL A 462 -18.15 -9.26 -0.72
CA VAL A 462 -18.29 -9.36 0.75
C VAL A 462 -19.22 -10.49 1.21
N ILE A 463 -19.89 -11.19 0.30
CA ILE A 463 -20.92 -12.18 0.66
C ILE A 463 -20.39 -13.34 1.53
N PRO A 464 -19.21 -13.94 1.28
CA PRO A 464 -18.63 -14.95 2.17
C PRO A 464 -18.50 -14.45 3.61
N ASP A 465 -18.02 -13.21 3.73
CA ASP A 465 -17.73 -12.59 5.02
C ASP A 465 -19.01 -12.20 5.75
N LEU A 466 -20.03 -11.71 5.02
CA LEU A 466 -21.37 -11.50 5.57
C LEU A 466 -21.93 -12.80 6.12
N ALA A 467 -21.83 -13.91 5.39
CA ALA A 467 -22.34 -15.21 5.86
C ALA A 467 -21.66 -15.65 7.16
N ARG A 468 -20.34 -15.52 7.25
CA ARG A 468 -19.56 -15.86 8.45
C ARG A 468 -19.93 -14.98 9.65
N VAL A 469 -20.00 -13.66 9.45
CA VAL A 469 -20.34 -12.72 10.54
C VAL A 469 -21.77 -12.96 11.02
N LEU A 470 -22.72 -13.14 10.10
CA LEU A 470 -24.12 -13.44 10.45
C LEU A 470 -24.25 -14.78 11.18
N ASN A 471 -23.56 -15.84 10.74
CA ASN A 471 -23.53 -17.11 11.48
C ASN A 471 -23.02 -16.92 12.91
N ARG A 472 -21.95 -16.13 13.11
CA ARG A 472 -21.44 -15.83 14.45
C ARG A 472 -22.46 -15.09 15.31
N MET A 473 -23.25 -14.19 14.72
CA MET A 473 -24.36 -13.53 15.41
C MET A 473 -25.48 -14.51 15.77
N LEU A 474 -25.85 -15.40 14.85
CA LEU A 474 -26.88 -16.42 15.08
C LEU A 474 -26.46 -17.40 16.18
N ASP A 475 -25.20 -17.82 16.22
CA ASP A 475 -24.64 -18.64 17.31
C ASP A 475 -24.70 -17.91 18.66
N THR A 476 -24.36 -16.62 18.66
CA THR A 476 -24.41 -15.80 19.87
C THR A 476 -25.85 -15.66 20.37
N LEU A 477 -26.80 -15.42 19.45
CA LEU A 477 -28.22 -15.29 19.78
C LEU A 477 -28.81 -16.63 20.28
N ASP A 478 -28.46 -17.74 19.63
CA ASP A 478 -28.87 -19.09 20.05
C ASP A 478 -28.31 -19.46 21.44
N SER A 479 -27.09 -19.02 21.76
CA SER A 479 -26.51 -19.23 23.09
C SER A 479 -27.29 -18.52 24.20
N LEU A 480 -27.90 -17.37 23.89
CA LEU A 480 -28.72 -16.60 24.82
C LEU A 480 -30.17 -17.11 24.87
N TYR A 481 -30.73 -17.46 23.71
CA TYR A 481 -32.08 -17.97 23.53
C TYR A 481 -32.04 -19.24 22.65
N PRO A 482 -31.90 -20.44 23.24
CA PRO A 482 -31.74 -21.68 22.49
C PRO A 482 -32.92 -22.03 21.58
N GLY A 483 -32.62 -22.62 20.42
CA GLY A 483 -33.60 -23.13 19.46
C GLY A 483 -33.49 -22.54 18.05
N LEU A 484 -32.55 -21.63 17.83
CA LEU A 484 -32.30 -20.99 16.53
C LEU A 484 -31.38 -21.88 15.69
N THR A 485 -31.97 -22.70 14.83
CA THR A 485 -31.24 -23.72 14.05
C THR A 485 -30.77 -23.25 12.67
N PHE A 486 -31.31 -22.14 12.15
CA PHE A 486 -30.95 -21.63 10.83
C PHE A 486 -29.48 -21.19 10.79
N ARG A 487 -28.73 -21.63 9.77
CA ARG A 487 -27.34 -21.20 9.51
C ARG A 487 -27.10 -21.06 8.00
N LEU A 488 -26.28 -20.11 7.64
CA LEU A 488 -25.83 -19.88 6.27
C LEU A 488 -24.70 -20.84 5.91
N GLN A 489 -24.66 -21.28 4.66
CA GLN A 489 -23.52 -22.04 4.15
C GLN A 489 -22.31 -21.11 3.99
N GLU A 490 -21.22 -21.44 4.68
CA GLU A 490 -19.95 -20.73 4.51
C GLU A 490 -19.22 -21.29 3.28
N PRO A 491 -18.83 -20.45 2.31
CA PRO A 491 -17.93 -20.87 1.26
C PRO A 491 -16.56 -21.19 1.87
N GLN A 492 -15.92 -22.24 1.36
CA GLN A 492 -14.50 -22.42 1.62
C GLN A 492 -13.76 -21.27 0.96
N LEU A 493 -12.89 -20.60 1.72
CA LEU A 493 -11.92 -19.69 1.13
C LEU A 493 -11.08 -20.52 0.14
N PRO A 494 -10.72 -19.97 -1.04
CA PRO A 494 -9.75 -20.63 -1.89
C PRO A 494 -8.51 -20.93 -1.04
N GLU A 495 -8.07 -22.19 -1.01
CA GLU A 495 -6.74 -22.49 -0.49
C GLU A 495 -5.76 -21.63 -1.31
N ASP A 496 -4.86 -20.92 -0.64
CA ASP A 496 -3.87 -20.04 -1.27
C ASP A 496 -3.21 -20.82 -2.42
N GLY A 497 -3.67 -20.58 -3.65
CA GLY A 497 -3.05 -21.10 -4.84
C GLY A 497 -1.63 -20.59 -4.83
N GLU A 498 -0.65 -21.50 -4.91
CA GLU A 498 0.73 -21.13 -5.16
C GLU A 498 0.72 -20.11 -6.30
N ALA A 499 1.08 -18.87 -5.99
CA ALA A 499 1.23 -17.84 -6.99
C ALA A 499 2.35 -18.30 -7.92
N GLU A 500 1.97 -18.99 -9.00
CA GLU A 500 2.83 -19.22 -10.13
C GLU A 500 3.24 -17.83 -10.62
N ASN A 501 4.50 -17.49 -10.36
CA ASN A 501 5.12 -16.29 -10.90
C ASN A 501 5.22 -16.47 -12.42
N GLU A 502 4.28 -15.89 -13.16
CA GLU A 502 4.49 -15.52 -14.57
C GLU A 502 5.00 -14.08 -14.69
#